data_AF-A0A6I7X0B9-F1
#
_entry.id   AF-A0A6I7X0B9-F1
#
_cell.length_a   1.000
_cell.length_b   1.000
_cell.length_c   1.000
_cell.angle_alpha   90.00
_cell.angle_beta   90.00
_cell.angle_gamma   90.00
#
_symmetry.space_group_name_H-M   'P 1'
#
loop_
_entity.id
_entity.type
_entity.pdbx_description
1 polymer ?
#
loop_
_entity_poly.entity_id
_entity_poly.type
_entity_poly.pdbx_seq_one_letter_code
_entity_poly.pdbx_strand_id
1 'polypeptide(L)'
;MINPDGSLNRALLRDCVFQNAEKKRQLESIMHPLVYAEINFQLSRLSSPYAIVSIPLLIETQMQSLVDYILVIDCPMEMQINRVKSRDKLNDSQIIAIINNQVSRTERLIYAHSIIDNTKDIPHLSEQVNSLHDQFLKQAK
;
A
#
# COMPACT_ATOMS: atom_id res chain seq x y z
N MET A 1 8.93 -18.05 17.39
CA MET A 1 8.76 -16.87 16.52
C MET A 1 9.20 -15.55 17.18
N ILE A 2 9.88 -15.59 18.32
CA ILE A 2 10.36 -14.41 19.05
C ILE A 2 11.88 -14.48 19.13
N ASN A 3 12.56 -13.35 18.95
CA ASN A 3 14.00 -13.21 19.10
C ASN A 3 14.40 -13.22 20.60
N PRO A 4 15.68 -13.44 20.95
CA PRO A 4 16.12 -13.43 22.35
C PRO A 4 15.86 -12.11 23.10
N ASP A 5 15.72 -11.00 22.37
CA ASP A 5 15.39 -9.67 22.90
C ASP A 5 13.88 -9.43 23.12
N GLY A 6 13.04 -10.44 22.87
CA GLY A 6 11.59 -10.35 22.98
C GLY A 6 10.89 -9.76 21.76
N SER A 7 11.63 -9.33 20.73
CA SER A 7 11.04 -8.80 19.49
C SER A 7 10.51 -9.92 18.58
N LEU A 8 9.52 -9.59 17.76
CA LEU A 8 8.99 -10.54 16.78
C LEU A 8 10.03 -10.86 15.70
N ASN A 9 10.32 -12.14 15.50
CA ASN A 9 11.14 -12.57 14.37
C ASN A 9 10.31 -12.55 13.08
N ARG A 10 10.33 -11.40 12.40
CA ARG A 10 9.53 -11.14 11.18
C ARG A 10 9.91 -12.05 10.01
N ALA A 11 11.17 -12.50 9.91
CA ALA A 11 11.60 -13.41 8.85
C ALA A 11 10.97 -14.80 9.04
N LEU A 12 11.08 -15.37 10.24
CA LEU A 12 10.45 -16.65 10.57
C LEU A 12 8.92 -16.60 10.46
N LEU A 13 8.29 -15.48 10.88
CA LEU A 13 6.85 -15.31 10.71
C LEU A 13 6.47 -15.27 9.22
N ARG A 14 7.20 -14.48 8.41
CA ARG A 14 6.99 -14.40 6.96
C ARG A 14 7.06 -15.77 6.31
N ASP A 15 8.11 -16.53 6.56
CA ASP A 15 8.28 -17.85 5.96
C ASP A 15 7.13 -18.79 6.36
N CYS A 16 6.67 -18.70 7.61
CA CYS A 16 5.57 -19.50 8.12
C CYS A 16 4.21 -19.18 7.47
N VAL A 17 3.90 -17.89 7.26
CA VAL A 17 2.62 -17.49 6.65
C VAL A 17 2.65 -17.50 5.13
N PHE A 18 3.83 -17.36 4.51
CA PHE A 18 3.98 -17.36 3.06
C PHE A 18 3.65 -18.73 2.46
N GLN A 19 3.99 -19.82 3.17
CA GLN A 19 3.73 -21.19 2.71
C GLN A 19 2.40 -21.76 3.21
N ASN A 20 1.64 -21.03 4.04
CA ASN A 20 0.43 -21.55 4.66
C ASN A 20 -0.68 -20.49 4.70
N ALA A 21 -1.64 -20.63 3.78
CA ALA A 21 -2.77 -19.71 3.64
C ALA A 21 -3.67 -19.64 4.89
N GLU A 22 -3.79 -20.72 5.66
CA GLU A 22 -4.56 -20.72 6.91
C GLU A 22 -3.88 -19.87 7.99
N LYS A 23 -2.57 -20.06 8.18
CA LYS A 23 -1.78 -19.26 9.11
C LYS A 23 -1.73 -17.78 8.71
N LYS A 24 -1.68 -17.50 7.39
CA LYS A 24 -1.81 -16.14 6.87
C LYS A 24 -3.13 -15.50 7.30
N ARG A 25 -4.26 -16.19 7.08
CA ARG A 25 -5.58 -15.71 7.51
C ARG A 25 -5.69 -15.52 9.03
N GLN A 26 -5.11 -16.40 9.82
CA GLN A 26 -5.06 -16.26 11.29
C GLN A 26 -4.25 -15.03 11.72
N LEU A 27 -3.10 -14.78 11.08
CA LEU A 27 -2.32 -13.58 11.36
C LEU A 27 -3.08 -12.31 10.97
N GLU A 28 -3.69 -12.32 9.79
CA GLU A 28 -4.48 -11.20 9.27
C GLU A 28 -5.68 -10.89 10.15
N SER A 29 -6.40 -11.89 10.67
CA SER A 29 -7.56 -11.67 11.55
C SER A 29 -7.19 -11.03 12.90
N ILE A 30 -5.96 -11.26 13.39
CA ILE A 30 -5.42 -10.61 14.59
C ILE A 30 -4.95 -9.19 14.26
N MET A 31 -4.22 -9.03 13.14
CA MET A 31 -3.56 -7.78 12.79
C MET A 31 -4.51 -6.72 12.28
N HIS A 32 -5.48 -7.07 11.43
CA HIS A 32 -6.34 -6.08 10.78
C HIS A 32 -7.09 -5.20 11.79
N PRO A 33 -7.81 -5.74 12.80
CA PRO A 33 -8.52 -4.92 13.77
C PRO A 33 -7.61 -3.93 14.51
N LEU A 34 -6.40 -4.35 14.86
CA LEU A 34 -5.41 -3.50 15.53
C LEU A 34 -4.89 -2.39 14.61
N VAL A 35 -4.61 -2.71 13.35
CA VAL A 35 -4.19 -1.74 12.34
C VAL A 35 -5.29 -0.71 12.08
N TYR A 36 -6.55 -1.14 11.96
CA TYR A 36 -7.69 -0.23 11.81
C TYR A 36 -7.84 0.71 13.01
N ALA A 37 -7.77 0.17 14.23
CA ALA A 37 -7.85 0.97 15.44
C ALA A 37 -6.74 2.02 15.51
N GLU A 38 -5.51 1.65 15.15
CA GLU A 38 -4.37 2.56 15.13
C GLU A 38 -4.51 3.63 14.05
N ILE A 39 -4.98 3.28 12.84
CA ILE A 39 -5.24 4.25 11.78
C ILE A 39 -6.28 5.28 12.27
N ASN A 40 -7.42 4.83 12.80
CA ASN A 40 -8.45 5.73 13.31
C ASN A 40 -7.94 6.60 14.46
N PHE A 41 -7.14 6.03 15.37
CA PHE A 41 -6.52 6.78 16.46
C PHE A 41 -5.60 7.89 15.93
N GLN A 42 -4.73 7.59 14.94
CA GLN A 42 -3.86 8.60 14.34
C GLN A 42 -4.66 9.67 13.57
N LEU A 43 -5.66 9.26 12.78
CA LEU A 43 -6.52 10.19 12.05
C LEU A 43 -7.26 11.15 12.98
N SER A 44 -7.75 10.67 14.13
CA SER A 44 -8.45 11.50 15.13
C SER A 44 -7.60 12.62 15.73
N ARG A 45 -6.27 12.56 15.57
CA ARG A 45 -5.33 13.53 16.13
C ARG A 45 -4.81 14.53 15.09
N LEU A 46 -5.18 14.35 13.82
CA LEU A 46 -4.80 15.27 12.76
C LEU A 46 -5.72 16.48 12.76
N SER A 47 -5.15 17.65 12.51
CA SER A 47 -5.88 18.91 12.30
C SER A 47 -5.78 19.40 10.86
N SER A 48 -5.20 18.60 9.96
CA SER A 48 -5.11 18.93 8.54
C SER A 48 -6.48 18.80 7.87
N PRO A 49 -6.75 19.55 6.78
CA PRO A 49 -8.03 19.46 6.07
C PRO A 49 -8.34 18.04 5.57
N TYR A 50 -7.31 17.28 5.19
CA TYR A 50 -7.42 15.88 4.82
C TYR A 50 -6.19 15.10 5.30
N ALA A 51 -6.25 13.78 5.22
CA ALA A 51 -5.15 12.86 5.55
C ALA A 51 -4.88 11.90 4.38
N ILE A 52 -3.64 11.42 4.28
CA ILE A 52 -3.25 10.38 3.32
C ILE A 52 -2.93 9.10 4.10
N VAL A 53 -3.69 8.04 3.84
CA VAL A 53 -3.43 6.71 4.40
C VAL A 53 -2.82 5.84 3.31
N SER A 54 -1.53 5.53 3.42
CA SER A 54 -0.83 4.69 2.44
C SER A 54 -1.07 3.21 2.74
N ILE A 55 -1.94 2.57 1.95
CA ILE A 55 -2.35 1.17 2.13
C ILE A 55 -1.96 0.36 0.89
N PRO A 56 -0.86 -0.42 0.91
CA PRO A 56 -0.39 -1.17 -0.26
C PRO A 56 -1.38 -2.20 -0.82
N LEU A 57 -2.25 -2.75 0.04
CA LEU A 57 -3.18 -3.82 -0.29
C LEU A 57 -4.65 -3.38 -0.14
N LEU A 58 -4.94 -2.09 -0.33
CA LEU A 58 -6.26 -1.49 -0.06
C LEU A 58 -7.41 -2.28 -0.70
N ILE A 59 -7.21 -2.76 -1.93
CA ILE A 59 -8.25 -3.44 -2.71
C ILE A 59 -8.33 -4.92 -2.31
N GLU A 60 -7.18 -5.57 -2.17
CA GLU A 60 -7.04 -6.97 -1.77
C GLU A 60 -7.69 -7.26 -0.42
N THR A 61 -7.55 -6.33 0.53
CA THR A 61 -8.09 -6.46 1.90
C THR A 61 -9.47 -5.83 2.06
N GLN A 62 -10.09 -5.38 0.97
CA GLN A 62 -11.41 -4.74 0.95
C GLN A 62 -11.53 -3.56 1.95
N MET A 63 -10.45 -2.77 2.05
CA MET A 63 -10.31 -1.66 2.98
C MET A 63 -10.85 -0.33 2.43
N GLN A 64 -11.53 -0.34 1.28
CA GLN A 64 -11.97 0.89 0.60
C GLN A 64 -12.90 1.74 1.46
N SER A 65 -13.69 1.13 2.36
CA SER A 65 -14.59 1.84 3.28
C SER A 65 -13.87 2.67 4.34
N LEU A 66 -12.55 2.53 4.49
CA LEU A 66 -11.75 3.32 5.43
C LEU A 66 -11.42 4.72 4.90
N VAL A 67 -11.59 4.96 3.60
CA VAL A 67 -11.16 6.21 2.95
C VAL A 67 -12.28 6.78 2.08
N ASP A 68 -12.38 8.10 2.05
CA ASP A 68 -13.37 8.80 1.21
C ASP A 68 -12.94 8.86 -0.26
N TYR A 69 -11.63 8.74 -0.51
CA TYR A 69 -11.04 8.95 -1.84
C TYR A 69 -9.84 8.03 -2.07
N ILE A 70 -9.76 7.42 -3.25
CA ILE A 70 -8.70 6.49 -3.62
C ILE A 70 -7.81 7.12 -4.69
N LEU A 71 -6.56 7.39 -4.32
CA LEU A 71 -5.50 7.85 -5.22
C LEU A 71 -4.58 6.68 -5.57
N VAL A 72 -4.48 6.36 -6.87
CA VAL A 72 -3.58 5.31 -7.36
C VAL A 72 -2.31 5.94 -7.94
N ILE A 73 -1.15 5.45 -7.51
CA ILE A 73 0.14 5.78 -8.14
C ILE A 73 0.44 4.69 -9.16
N ASP A 74 0.46 5.05 -10.44
CA ASP A 74 0.55 4.09 -11.53
C ASP A 74 1.85 4.20 -12.32
N CYS A 75 2.38 3.06 -12.74
CA CYS A 75 3.44 2.96 -13.74
C CYS A 75 3.42 1.57 -14.40
N PRO A 76 3.95 1.43 -15.63
CA PRO A 76 4.05 0.15 -16.33
C PRO A 76 4.80 -0.91 -15.50
N MET A 77 4.37 -2.18 -15.64
CA MET A 77 4.93 -3.31 -14.90
C MET A 77 6.45 -3.47 -15.08
N GLU A 78 6.95 -3.25 -16.29
CA GLU A 78 8.40 -3.29 -16.58
C GLU A 78 9.18 -2.29 -15.71
N MET A 79 8.62 -1.08 -15.54
CA MET A 79 9.23 -0.03 -14.73
C MET A 79 9.19 -0.38 -13.23
N GLN A 80 8.11 -1.02 -12.77
CA GLN A 80 8.02 -1.54 -11.40
C GLN A 80 9.11 -2.58 -11.14
N ILE A 81 9.26 -3.54 -12.05
CA ILE A 81 10.27 -4.60 -11.96
C ILE A 81 11.67 -3.99 -11.89
N ASN A 82 11.99 -3.08 -12.81
CA ASN A 82 13.31 -2.42 -12.85
C ASN A 82 13.59 -1.65 -11.56
N ARG A 83 12.63 -0.88 -11.05
CA ARG A 83 12.78 -0.13 -9.80
C ARG A 83 12.99 -1.04 -8.58
N VAL A 84 12.24 -2.15 -8.49
CA VAL A 84 12.41 -3.12 -7.40
C VAL A 84 13.77 -3.80 -7.50
N LYS A 85 14.24 -4.21 -8.69
CA LYS A 85 15.60 -4.77 -8.86
C LYS A 85 16.71 -3.81 -8.46
N SER A 86 16.57 -2.53 -8.78
CA SER A 86 17.58 -1.52 -8.44
C SER A 86 17.63 -1.22 -6.94
N ARG A 87 16.48 -1.28 -6.25
CA ARG A 87 16.36 -0.96 -4.83
C ARG A 87 16.59 -2.18 -3.92
N ASP A 88 16.01 -3.30 -4.30
CA ASP A 88 15.91 -4.52 -3.49
C ASP A 88 16.77 -5.62 -4.12
N LYS A 89 17.45 -6.43 -3.29
CA LYS A 89 18.26 -7.57 -3.75
C LYS A 89 17.40 -8.80 -4.04
N LEU A 90 16.35 -8.64 -4.85
CA LEU A 90 15.42 -9.69 -5.25
C LEU A 90 15.66 -10.11 -6.70
N ASN A 91 15.43 -11.39 -7.02
CA ASN A 91 15.46 -11.88 -8.40
C ASN A 91 14.10 -11.69 -9.10
N ASP A 92 14.09 -11.83 -10.42
CA ASP A 92 12.90 -11.63 -11.26
C ASP A 92 11.70 -12.48 -10.82
N SER A 93 11.92 -13.76 -10.50
CA SER A 93 10.84 -14.66 -10.12
C SER A 93 10.19 -14.25 -8.79
N GLN A 94 10.98 -13.78 -7.83
CA GLN A 94 10.48 -13.23 -6.57
C GLN A 94 9.65 -11.96 -6.80
N ILE A 95 10.14 -11.04 -7.64
CA ILE A 95 9.44 -9.79 -7.95
C ILE A 95 8.10 -10.07 -8.64
N ILE A 96 8.10 -10.96 -9.63
CA ILE A 96 6.88 -11.38 -10.33
C ILE A 96 5.91 -12.06 -9.37
N ALA A 97 6.39 -12.92 -8.46
CA ALA A 97 5.55 -13.54 -7.45
C ALA A 97 4.92 -12.51 -6.50
N ILE A 98 5.62 -11.44 -6.14
CA ILE A 98 5.06 -10.35 -5.32
C ILE A 98 3.98 -9.60 -6.10
N ILE A 99 4.24 -9.25 -7.36
CA ILE A 99 3.27 -8.55 -8.22
C ILE A 99 2.00 -9.39 -8.42
N ASN A 100 2.16 -10.70 -8.65
CA ASN A 100 1.02 -11.61 -8.86
C ASN A 100 0.21 -11.90 -7.59
N ASN A 101 0.72 -11.55 -6.42
CA ASN A 101 -0.03 -11.63 -5.16
C ASN A 101 -0.87 -10.37 -4.87
N GLN A 102 -0.81 -9.37 -5.76
CA GLN A 102 -1.63 -8.15 -5.71
C GLN A 102 -2.72 -8.19 -6.76
N VAL A 103 -3.73 -7.31 -6.63
CA VAL A 103 -4.71 -7.10 -7.69
C VAL A 103 -4.03 -6.64 -8.98
N SER A 104 -4.64 -6.98 -10.11
CA SER A 104 -4.10 -6.57 -11.41
C SER A 104 -4.05 -5.04 -11.54
N ARG A 105 -3.16 -4.52 -12.38
CA ARG A 105 -3.12 -3.07 -12.68
C ARG A 105 -4.49 -2.56 -13.13
N THR A 106 -5.13 -3.28 -14.06
CA THR A 106 -6.45 -2.93 -14.59
C THR A 106 -7.49 -2.85 -13.49
N GLU A 107 -7.52 -3.85 -12.60
CA GLU A 107 -8.45 -3.88 -11.47
C GLU A 107 -8.20 -2.72 -10.48
N ARG A 108 -6.94 -2.47 -10.11
CA ARG A 108 -6.58 -1.34 -9.25
C ARG A 108 -7.02 0.01 -9.81
N LEU A 109 -6.92 0.20 -11.13
CA LEU A 109 -7.33 1.44 -11.79
C LEU A 109 -8.85 1.63 -11.82
N ILE A 110 -9.65 0.56 -11.78
CA ILE A 110 -11.13 0.65 -11.71
C ILE A 110 -11.58 1.32 -10.41
N TYR A 111 -10.86 1.11 -9.31
CA TYR A 111 -11.18 1.71 -8.01
C TYR A 111 -10.60 3.12 -7.82
N ALA A 112 -9.81 3.62 -8.77
CA ALA A 112 -9.14 4.90 -8.64
C ALA A 112 -10.13 6.06 -8.84
N HIS A 113 -10.17 6.98 -7.87
CA HIS A 113 -10.86 8.26 -8.07
C HIS A 113 -9.93 9.27 -8.76
N SER A 114 -8.62 9.19 -8.49
CA SER A 114 -7.57 9.89 -9.23
C SER A 114 -6.36 8.98 -9.43
N ILE A 115 -5.57 9.29 -10.46
CA ILE A 115 -4.36 8.55 -10.80
C ILE A 115 -3.21 9.56 -10.91
N ILE A 116 -2.08 9.23 -10.31
CA ILE A 116 -0.79 9.89 -10.59
C ILE A 116 0.01 8.98 -11.51
N ASP A 117 0.45 9.53 -12.64
CA ASP A 117 1.42 8.89 -13.51
C ASP A 117 2.83 9.07 -12.93
N ASN A 118 3.44 7.96 -12.52
CA ASN A 118 4.77 7.90 -11.93
C ASN A 118 5.83 7.38 -12.91
N THR A 119 5.64 7.62 -14.22
CA THR A 119 6.60 7.25 -15.27
C THR A 119 7.68 8.29 -15.55
N LYS A 120 7.44 9.55 -15.15
CA LYS A 120 8.32 10.69 -15.43
C LYS A 120 9.25 11.01 -14.24
N ASP A 121 9.81 12.22 -14.24
CA ASP A 121 10.70 12.72 -13.21
C ASP A 121 9.93 13.36 -12.03
N ILE A 122 10.68 13.73 -10.98
CA ILE A 122 10.15 14.35 -9.77
C ILE A 122 9.44 15.69 -10.05
N PRO A 123 9.94 16.59 -10.92
CA PRO A 123 9.20 17.79 -11.30
C PRO A 123 7.79 17.51 -11.83
N HIS A 124 7.64 16.60 -12.80
CA HIS A 124 6.32 16.23 -13.33
C HIS A 124 5.42 15.58 -12.27
N LEU A 125 5.99 14.79 -11.36
CA LEU A 125 5.26 14.24 -10.24
C LEU A 125 4.77 15.35 -9.29
N SER A 126 5.62 16.34 -9.01
CA SER A 126 5.28 17.47 -8.13
C SER A 126 4.14 18.31 -8.69
N GLU A 127 4.08 18.53 -10.00
CA GLU A 127 2.98 19.24 -10.65
C GLU A 127 1.64 18.50 -10.46
N GLN A 128 1.62 17.18 -10.68
CA GLN A 128 0.44 16.35 -10.47
C GLN A 128 0.00 16.36 -9.00
N VAL A 129 0.96 16.24 -8.07
CA VAL A 129 0.68 16.27 -6.62
C VAL A 129 0.09 17.60 -6.20
N ASN A 130 0.63 18.73 -6.67
CA ASN A 130 0.11 20.07 -6.34
C ASN A 130 -1.32 20.27 -6.87
N SER A 131 -1.58 19.84 -8.11
CA SER A 131 -2.93 19.90 -8.70
C SER A 131 -3.95 19.09 -7.87
N LEU A 132 -3.59 17.87 -7.48
CA LEU A 132 -4.46 17.03 -6.64
C LEU A 132 -4.60 17.57 -5.22
N HIS A 133 -3.54 18.15 -4.65
CA HIS A 133 -3.61 18.83 -3.36
C HIS A 133 -4.65 19.95 -3.36
N ASP A 134 -4.63 20.83 -4.37
CA ASP A 134 -5.61 21.91 -4.52
C ASP A 134 -7.04 21.36 -4.68
N GLN A 135 -7.21 20.24 -5.38
CA GLN A 135 -8.50 19.56 -5.49
C GLN A 135 -8.96 19.02 -4.13
N PHE A 136 -8.10 18.33 -3.39
CA PHE A 136 -8.44 17.74 -2.09
C PHE A 136 -8.75 18.82 -1.05
N LEU A 137 -8.03 19.94 -1.06
CA LEU A 137 -8.34 21.09 -0.20
C LEU A 137 -9.72 21.69 -0.46
N LYS A 138 -10.23 21.61 -1.70
CA LYS A 138 -11.59 22.08 -2.04
C LYS A 138 -12.66 21.09 -1.62
N GLN A 139 -12.37 19.79 -1.66
CA GLN A 139 -13.29 18.71 -1.29
C GLN A 139 -13.38 18.52 0.24
N ALA A 140 -12.32 18.85 0.96
CA ALA A 140 -12.24 18.77 2.42
C ALA A 140 -12.98 19.88 3.18
N LYS A 141 -13.61 20.82 2.46
CA LYS A 141 -14.33 21.97 3.04
C LYS A 141 -15.81 21.69 3.26
#